data_AF-A0A395X778-F1
#
_entry.id   AF-A0A395X778-F1
#
_cell.length_a   1.000
_cell.length_b   1.000
_cell.length_c   1.000
_cell.angle_alpha   90.00
_cell.angle_beta   90.00
_cell.angle_gamma   90.00
#
_symmetry.space_group_name_H-M   'P 1'
#
loop_
_entity.id
_entity.type
_entity.pdbx_description
1 polymer ?
#
loop_
_entity_poly.entity_id
_entity_poly.type
_entity_poly.pdbx_seq_one_letter_code
_entity_poly.pdbx_strand_id
1 'polypeptide(L)' 'MNANPILLQKKYSRVIECFAKQQGISLDAALNFFYHSETYQLMRDGVSDMHCMSDLYLAEELKEEYDSKNL' A
#
# COMPACT_ATOMS: atom_id res chain seq x y z
N MET A 1 17.31 1.09 0.32
CA MET A 1 17.66 1.63 -1.02
C MET A 1 16.48 2.47 -1.50
N ASN A 2 16.70 3.58 -2.23
CA ASN A 2 15.57 4.43 -2.65
C ASN A 2 15.15 4.09 -4.10
N ALA A 3 13.88 3.75 -4.29
CA ALA A 3 13.29 3.54 -5.60
C ALA A 3 13.26 4.86 -6.41
N ASN A 4 13.26 4.76 -7.75
CA ASN A 4 12.97 5.91 -8.60
C ASN A 4 11.59 6.48 -8.24
N PRO A 5 11.49 7.79 -7.89
CA PRO A 5 10.24 8.37 -7.39
C PRO A 5 9.04 8.18 -8.34
N ILE A 6 9.24 8.25 -9.66
CA ILE A 6 8.15 8.08 -10.65
C ILE A 6 7.66 6.63 -10.67
N LEU A 7 8.58 5.67 -10.59
CA LEU A 7 8.22 4.24 -10.54
C LEU A 7 7.50 3.88 -9.25
N LEU A 8 7.92 4.50 -8.13
CA LEU A 8 7.30 4.30 -6.83
C LEU A 8 5.85 4.83 -6.81
N GLN A 9 5.60 6.01 -7.38
CA GLN A 9 4.24 6.55 -7.51
C GLN A 9 3.33 5.63 -8.34
N LYS A 10 3.81 5.12 -9.48
CA LYS A 10 3.04 4.13 -10.29
C LYS A 10 2.78 2.84 -9.53
N LYS A 11 3.70 2.42 -8.67
CA LYS A 11 3.52 1.25 -7.82
C LYS A 11 2.43 1.48 -6.77
N TYR A 12 2.43 2.64 -6.11
CA TYR A 12 1.38 3.00 -5.17
C TYR A 12 -0.01 2.90 -5.80
N SER A 13 -0.22 3.44 -7.00
CA SER A 13 -1.50 3.32 -7.70
C SER A 13 -1.97 1.88 -7.87
N ARG A 14 -1.06 0.96 -8.27
CA ARG A 14 -1.39 -0.46 -8.45
C ARG A 14 -1.72 -1.17 -7.13
N VAL A 15 -0.97 -0.87 -6.07
CA VAL A 15 -1.20 -1.42 -4.73
C VAL A 15 -2.55 -0.94 -4.19
N ILE A 16 -2.86 0.35 -4.31
CA ILE A 16 -4.14 0.94 -3.88
C ILE A 16 -5.32 0.30 -4.62
N GLU A 17 -5.22 0.14 -5.94
CA GLU A 17 -6.26 -0.53 -6.74
C GLU A 17 -6.45 -2.00 -6.32
N CYS A 18 -5.36 -2.71 -6.02
CA CYS A 18 -5.42 -4.10 -5.58
C CYS A 18 -6.10 -4.20 -4.20
N PHE A 19 -5.69 -3.37 -3.24
CA PHE A 19 -6.27 -3.29 -1.90
C PHE A 19 -7.76 -2.92 -1.93
N ALA A 20 -8.15 -1.92 -2.72
CA ALA A 20 -9.55 -1.52 -2.86
C ALA A 20 -10.44 -2.67 -3.35
N LYS A 21 -9.96 -3.44 -4.34
CA LYS A 21 -10.65 -4.62 -4.86
C LYS A 21 -10.76 -5.74 -3.82
N GLN A 22 -9.71 -5.98 -3.05
CA GLN A 22 -9.71 -7.03 -2.02
C GLN A 22 -10.68 -6.73 -0.87
N GLN A 23 -10.74 -5.47 -0.42
CA GLN A 23 -11.61 -5.06 0.68
C GLN A 23 -13.04 -4.67 0.25
N GLY A 24 -13.28 -4.50 -1.06
CA GLY A 24 -14.58 -4.06 -1.55
C GLY A 24 -14.91 -2.61 -1.17
N ILE A 25 -13.90 -1.75 -1.03
CA ILE A 25 -14.04 -0.32 -0.67
C ILE A 25 -13.83 0.58 -1.89
N SER A 26 -14.24 1.84 -1.80
CA SER A 26 -13.99 2.82 -2.86
C SER A 26 -12.49 3.11 -3.02
N LEU A 27 -12.08 3.50 -4.23
CA LEU A 27 -10.70 3.93 -4.47
C LEU A 27 -10.31 5.13 -3.60
N ASP A 28 -11.26 6.04 -3.33
CA ASP A 28 -11.04 7.19 -2.46
C ASP A 28 -10.76 6.76 -1.01
N ALA A 29 -11.55 5.83 -0.47
CA ALA A 29 -11.32 5.26 0.87
C ALA A 29 -9.97 4.51 0.94
N ALA A 30 -9.65 3.72 -0.08
CA ALA A 30 -8.39 3.00 -0.18
C ALA A 30 -7.18 3.96 -0.26
N LEU A 31 -7.28 5.02 -1.05
CA LEU A 31 -6.26 6.07 -1.19
C LEU A 31 -6.03 6.79 0.14
N ASN A 32 -7.12 7.19 0.80
CA ASN A 32 -7.05 7.87 2.09
C ASN A 32 -6.38 6.97 3.14
N PHE A 33 -6.77 5.69 3.21
CA PHE A 33 -6.14 4.74 4.13
C PHE A 33 -4.66 4.54 3.82
N PHE A 34 -4.32 4.33 2.54
CA PHE A 34 -2.95 4.07 2.09
C PHE A 34 -1.96 5.13 2.58
N TYR A 35 -2.27 6.42 2.44
CA TYR A 35 -1.33 7.46 2.88
C TYR A 35 -1.15 7.58 4.40
N HIS A 36 -1.98 6.91 5.19
CA HIS A 36 -1.90 6.83 6.65
C HIS A 36 -1.51 5.43 7.15
N SER A 37 -1.14 4.51 6.26
CA SER A 37 -0.73 3.15 6.62
C SER A 37 0.76 3.07 6.97
N GLU A 38 1.11 2.07 7.76
CA GLU A 38 2.50 1.72 8.05
C GLU A 38 3.18 1.19 6.78
N THR A 39 2.49 0.37 5.99
CA THR A 39 2.95 -0.15 4.70
C THR A 39 3.42 0.97 3.78
N TYR A 40 2.69 2.09 3.68
CA TYR A 40 3.12 3.24 2.89
C TYR A 40 4.42 3.85 3.43
N GLN A 41 4.54 4.02 4.74
CA GLN A 41 5.75 4.56 5.38
C GLN A 41 6.96 3.65 5.09
N LEU A 42 6.81 2.34 5.27
CA LEU A 42 7.86 1.36 5.00
C LEU A 42 8.29 1.36 3.52
N MET A 43 7.33 1.40 2.60
CA MET A 43 7.61 1.50 1.16
C MET A 43 8.32 2.81 0.82
N ARG A 44 7.86 3.94 1.36
CA ARG A 44 8.41 5.28 1.10
C ARG A 44 9.85 5.39 1.59
N ASP A 45 10.12 4.88 2.78
CA ASP A 45 11.43 4.99 3.43
C ASP A 45 12.39 3.87 3.01
N GLY A 46 11.92 2.94 2.16
CA GLY A 46 12.70 1.84 1.62
C GLY A 46 13.12 0.83 2.70
N VAL A 47 12.35 0.72 3.77
CA VAL A 47 12.59 -0.21 4.89
C VAL A 47 12.33 -1.64 4.41
N SER A 48 13.25 -2.55 4.73
CA SER A 48 13.19 -3.97 4.36
C SER A 48 12.94 -4.23 2.87
N ASP A 49 13.30 -3.28 2.00
CA ASP A 49 12.99 -3.32 0.57
C ASP A 49 11.50 -3.58 0.26
N MET A 50 10.59 -3.07 1.10
CA MET A 50 9.13 -3.20 0.90
C MET A 50 8.68 -2.68 -0.47
N HIS A 51 9.33 -1.65 -0.99
CA HIS A 51 9.07 -1.13 -2.32
C HIS A 51 9.42 -2.10 -3.46
N CYS A 52 10.12 -3.21 -3.20
CA CYS A 52 10.41 -4.28 -4.16
C CYS A 52 9.38 -5.41 -4.14
N MET A 53 8.59 -5.55 -3.08
CA MET A 53 7.60 -6.63 -2.92
C MET A 53 6.45 -6.57 -3.94
N SER A 54 5.75 -7.67 -4.18
CA SER A 54 4.68 -7.69 -5.19
C SER A 54 3.52 -6.76 -4.84
N ASP A 55 2.76 -6.31 -5.84
CA ASP A 55 1.58 -5.46 -5.61
C ASP A 55 0.54 -6.18 -4.73
N LEU A 56 0.43 -7.50 -4.88
CA LEU A 56 -0.48 -8.36 -4.10
C LEU A 56 -0.06 -8.43 -2.63
N TYR A 57 1.22 -8.70 -2.37
CA TYR A 57 1.76 -8.79 -1.01
C TYR A 57 1.52 -7.48 -0.24
N LEU A 58 1.81 -6.34 -0.87
CA LEU A 58 1.61 -5.03 -0.25
C LEU A 58 0.12 -4.70 -0.02
N ALA A 59 -0.77 -5.22 -0.86
CA ALA A 59 -2.21 -5.09 -0.64
C ALA A 59 -2.70 -5.95 0.53
N GLU A 60 -2.10 -7.13 0.74
CA GLU A 60 -2.38 -7.99 1.89
C GLU A 60 -1.92 -7.34 3.20
N GLU A 61 -0.72 -6.74 3.24
CA GLU A 61 -0.25 -5.97 4.41
C GLU A 61 -1.20 -4.81 4.75
N LEU A 62 -1.66 -4.06 3.74
CA LEU A 62 -2.68 -3.01 3.93
C LEU A 62 -3.99 -3.55 4.45
N LYS A 63 -4.40 -4.74 4.00
CA LYS A 63 -5.61 -5.40 4.49
C LYS A 63 -5.47 -5.79 5.96
N GLU A 64 -4.35 -6.39 6.35
CA GLU A 64 -4.09 -6.75 7.74
C GLU A 64 -4.09 -5.51 8.65
N GLU A 65 -3.44 -4.43 8.23
CA GLU A 65 -3.49 -3.15 8.95
C GLU A 65 -4.90 -2.56 9.04
N TYR A 66 -5.67 -2.63 7.94
CA TYR A 66 -7.02 -2.09 7.87
C TYR A 66 -7.96 -2.88 8.78
N ASP A 67 -7.91 -4.20 8.75
CA ASP A 67 -8.74 -5.07 9.56
C ASP A 67 -8.39 -4.93 11.05
N SER A 68 -7.11 -4.77 11.39
CA SER A 68 -6.64 -4.55 12.78
C SER A 68 -7.10 -3.21 13.37
N LYS A 69 -7.29 -2.17 12.54
CA LYS A 69 -7.78 -0.85 12.98
C LYS A 69 -9.30 -0.73 13.04
N ASN A 70 -10.03 -1.67 12.42
CA ASN A 70 -11.49 -1.72 12.41
C ASN A 70 -12.06 -2.77 13.40
N LEU A 71 -11.20 -3.44 14.17
CA LEU A 71 -11.55 -4.30 15.30
C LEU A 71 -11.65 -3.48 16.60
#